data_AF-A0A9D2FT30-F1
#
_entry.id   AF-A0A9D2FT30-F1
#
_cell.length_a   1.000
_cell.length_b   1.000
_cell.length_c   1.000
_cell.angle_alpha   90.00
_cell.angle_beta   90.00
_cell.angle_gamma   90.00
#
_symmetry.space_group_name_H-M   'P 1'
#
loop_
_entity.id
_entity.type
_entity.pdbx_description
1 polymer ?
#
loop_
_entity_poly.entity_id
_entity_poly.type
_entity_poly.pdbx_seq_one_letter_code
_entity_poly.pdbx_strand_id
1 'polypeptide(L)' 'MSEAKHHDNWKLMAKRRTIETRFSVLCTEFDIQRPLVRSLCGLELWLESIIWVYNLRFFN' A
#
# COMPACT_ATOMS: atom_id res chain seq x y z
N MET A 1 18.94 -32.31 -7.34
CA MET A 1 18.34 -31.10 -7.94
C MET A 1 16.87 -31.36 -8.33
N SER A 2 15.98 -31.67 -7.39
CA SER A 2 14.60 -32.07 -7.77
C SER A 2 13.51 -31.71 -6.75
N GLU A 3 13.67 -30.64 -5.96
CA GLU A 3 12.65 -30.31 -4.93
C GLU A 3 12.35 -28.81 -4.75
N ALA A 4 12.97 -27.92 -5.53
CA ALA A 4 12.77 -26.47 -5.36
C ALA A 4 11.66 -25.86 -6.25
N LYS A 5 10.99 -26.65 -7.11
CA LYS A 5 10.19 -26.10 -8.24
C LYS A 5 8.66 -26.18 -8.13
N HIS A 6 8.11 -26.73 -7.05
CA HIS A 6 6.65 -26.92 -6.93
C HIS A 6 6.05 -26.52 -5.58
N HIS A 7 6.55 -25.45 -4.96
CA HIS A 7 5.86 -24.83 -3.83
C HIS A 7 5.11 -23.57 -4.29
N ASP A 8 3.79 -23.69 -4.36
CA ASP A 8 2.81 -22.59 -4.22
C ASP A 8 2.92 -21.39 -5.17
N ASN A 9 3.39 -21.59 -6.41
CA ASN A 9 3.46 -20.51 -7.40
C ASN A 9 2.08 -19.83 -7.62
N TRP A 10 0.98 -20.59 -7.64
CA TRP A 10 -0.36 -20.03 -7.80
C TRP A 10 -0.84 -19.26 -6.55
N LYS A 11 -0.54 -19.72 -5.32
CA LYS A 11 -0.88 -18.99 -4.09
C LYS A 11 -0.06 -17.72 -3.95
N LEU A 12 1.22 -17.77 -4.33
CA LEU A 12 2.09 -16.59 -4.39
C LEU A 12 1.58 -15.58 -5.41
N MET A 13 1.16 -16.02 -6.61
CA MET A 13 0.55 -15.14 -7.60
C MET A 13 -0.78 -14.56 -7.12
N ALA A 14 -1.60 -15.34 -6.41
CA ALA A 14 -2.85 -14.83 -5.83
C ALA A 14 -2.59 -13.75 -4.76
N LYS A 15 -1.60 -13.97 -3.88
CA LYS A 15 -1.17 -12.95 -2.91
C LYS A 15 -0.61 -11.71 -3.59
N ARG A 16 0.26 -11.88 -4.59
CA ARG A 16 0.82 -10.78 -5.38
C ARG A 16 -0.28 -9.94 -6.03
N ARG A 17 -1.22 -10.58 -6.71
CA ARG A 17 -2.35 -9.92 -7.37
C ARG A 17 -3.22 -9.18 -6.36
N THR A 18 -3.45 -9.76 -5.17
CA THR A 18 -4.19 -9.10 -4.09
C THR A 18 -3.47 -7.84 -3.60
N ILE A 19 -2.16 -7.90 -3.43
CA ILE A 19 -1.34 -6.74 -3.03
C ILE A 19 -1.40 -5.66 -4.13
N GLU A 20 -1.19 -6.02 -5.39
CA GLU A 20 -1.22 -5.10 -6.53
C GLU A 20 -2.58 -4.42 -6.70
N THR A 21 -3.70 -5.16 -6.59
CA THR A 21 -5.05 -4.57 -6.64
C THR A 21 -5.28 -3.59 -5.50
N ARG A 22 -4.89 -3.93 -4.27
CA ARG A 22 -5.03 -3.02 -3.12
C ARG A 22 -4.15 -1.78 -3.30
N PHE A 23 -2.94 -1.94 -3.81
CA PHE A 23 -2.05 -0.81 -4.10
C PHE A 23 -2.62 0.09 -5.21
N SER A 24 -3.25 -0.49 -6.22
CA SER A 24 -3.91 0.27 -7.28
C SER A 24 -5.08 1.09 -6.75
N VAL A 25 -5.91 0.54 -5.86
CA VAL A 25 -7.00 1.29 -5.21
C VAL A 25 -6.43 2.46 -4.41
N LEU A 26 -5.36 2.21 -3.65
CA LEU A 26 -4.69 3.30 -2.93
C LEU A 26 -4.15 4.36 -3.89
N CYS A 27 -3.53 3.97 -5.01
CA CYS A 27 -3.01 4.94 -5.97
C CYS A 27 -4.12 5.79 -6.61
N THR A 28 -5.26 5.17 -6.96
CA THR A 28 -6.36 5.86 -7.64
C THR A 28 -7.14 6.77 -6.68
N GLU A 29 -7.51 6.27 -5.51
CA GLU A 29 -8.39 6.98 -4.57
C GLU A 29 -7.64 8.00 -3.73
N PHE A 30 -6.35 7.76 -3.49
CA PHE A 30 -5.57 8.50 -2.51
C PHE A 30 -4.28 9.11 -3.08
N ASP A 31 -4.01 8.94 -4.38
CA ASP A 31 -2.84 9.54 -5.06
C ASP A 31 -1.50 9.23 -4.35
N ILE A 32 -1.38 8.01 -3.80
CA ILE A 32 -0.17 7.56 -3.08
C ILE A 32 1.06 7.35 -3.98
N GLN A 33 1.00 7.73 -5.25
CA GLN A 33 2.14 7.71 -6.16
C GLN A 33 3.05 8.93 -5.99
N ARG A 34 2.65 9.90 -5.15
CA ARG A 34 3.44 11.09 -4.86
C ARG A 34 4.84 10.74 -4.33
N PRO A 35 5.85 11.60 -4.58
CA PRO A 35 7.24 11.34 -4.19
C PRO A 35 7.42 11.00 -2.71
N LEU A 36 6.65 11.63 -1.83
CA LEU A 36 6.62 11.32 -0.39
C LEU A 36 6.31 9.84 -0.18
N VAL A 37 5.25 9.35 -0.79
CA VAL A 37 4.66 8.04 -0.54
C VAL A 37 5.40 6.88 -1.24
N ARG A 38 6.47 7.20 -1.98
CA ARG A 38 7.37 6.24 -2.64
C ARG A 38 8.31 5.50 -1.66
N SER A 39 8.32 5.92 -0.40
CA SER A 39 9.03 5.26 0.71
C SER A 39 8.05 4.93 1.84
N LEU A 40 8.37 3.92 2.67
CA LEU A 40 7.57 3.60 3.86
C LEU A 40 7.40 4.82 4.77
N CYS A 41 8.50 5.54 5.00
CA CYS A 41 8.49 6.75 5.83
C CYS A 41 7.54 7.82 5.29
N GLY A 42 7.44 8.00 3.98
CA GLY A 42 6.52 8.99 3.43
C GLY A 42 5.09 8.48 3.20
N LEU A 43 4.85 7.16 3.17
CA LEU A 43 3.52 6.58 3.41
C LEU A 43 3.04 6.90 4.83
N GLU A 44 3.90 6.72 5.84
CA GLU A 44 3.60 7.04 7.23
C GLU A 44 3.30 8.53 7.41
N LEU A 45 4.18 9.42 6.92
CA LEU A 45 3.95 10.88 6.98
C LEU A 45 2.66 11.32 6.29
N TRP A 46 2.30 10.70 5.17
CA TRP A 46 1.10 11.03 4.44
C TRP A 46 -0.18 10.61 5.19
N LEU A 47 -0.18 9.42 5.80
CA LEU A 47 -1.27 8.97 6.68
C LEU A 47 -1.41 9.86 7.92
N GLU A 48 -0.31 10.19 8.58
CA GLU A 48 -0.27 11.10 9.73
C GLU A 48 -0.85 12.47 9.37
N SER A 49 -0.48 13.02 8.20
CA SER A 49 -0.99 14.31 7.74
C SER A 49 -2.51 14.29 7.51
N ILE A 50 -3.06 13.21 6.94
CA ILE A 50 -4.51 13.04 6.75
C ILE A 50 -5.24 12.95 8.08
N ILE A 51 -4.73 12.12 8.99
CA ILE A 51 -5.32 11.96 10.32
C ILE A 51 -5.27 13.29 11.07
N TRP A 52 -4.18 14.04 10.95
CA TRP A 52 -4.04 15.34 11.59
C TRP A 52 -5.02 16.38 11.05
N VAL A 53 -5.16 16.49 9.72
CA VAL A 53 -6.17 17.36 9.07
C VAL A 53 -7.59 16.97 9.48
N TYR A 54 -7.88 15.67 9.53
CA TYR A 54 -9.17 15.17 10.00
C TYR A 54 -9.47 15.60 11.43
N ASN A 55 -8.52 15.41 12.35
CA ASN A 55 -8.68 15.82 13.74
C ASN A 55 -8.81 17.34 13.90
N LEU A 56 -8.00 18.13 13.18
CA LEU A 56 -8.10 19.59 13.20
C LEU A 56 -9.49 20.09 12.76
N ARG A 57 -10.11 19.41 11.80
CA ARG A 57 -11.47 19.72 11.35
C ARG A 57 -12.54 19.45 12.43
N PHE A 58 -12.26 18.60 13.41
CA PHE A 58 -13.11 18.32 14.57
C PHE A 58 -12.85 19.23 15.77
N PHE A 59 -11.70 19.90 15.82
CA PHE A 59 -11.36 20.88 16.87
C PHE A 59 -11.82 22.32 16.56
N ASN A 60 -12.51 22.52 15.43
CA ASN A 60 -13.12 23.79 15.03
C ASN A 60 -14.64 23.71 15.13
#